data_AF-A0A229SPT2-F1
#
_entry.id   AF-A0A229SPT2-F1
#
_cell.length_a   1.000
_cell.length_b   1.000
_cell.length_c   1.000
_cell.angle_alpha   90.00
_cell.angle_beta   90.00
_cell.angle_gamma   90.00
#
_symmetry.space_group_name_H-M   'P 1'
#
loop_
_entity.id
_entity.type
_entity.pdbx_description
1 polymer ?
#
loop_
_entity_poly.entity_id
_entity_poly.type
_entity_poly.pdbx_seq_one_letter_code
_entity_poly.pdbx_strand_id
1 'polypeptide(L)'
;MWPPARHNDLFDTAIRDGDTVVLIDGVYHQAPALRHKEILAAMGRGIRMVGAASIGALRAAELAPYGMLGVGHIYTAYVRGDIDGDDEVAVGQAPDGAWDALTWPLVNLRHALQLAVADQVLDAGRVAGLLSALRAVYYPQRTWAAARAVCRSRGERAFADWLAERRQQDRHFGDLKRSDALAAVRDALAGTTAATSVVAAPPSEWETAYFRRWSNAAVRERVDGLELSTEDRLVYQQVFDPAFRDRWAVYLDHLSLHPAGGGPGLPLAARLAQVCGGSLPADRVFHPRLDLRDEQTVALLLAGESAADRRAVARYADALAWARRSRPGFSTAAIRDEVARDLLLGVWRCNEREFDAEASARGLTRAASAVEAAKRFVPGFWEETKRMERVRGGR
;
A
#
# COMPACT_ATOMS: atom_id res chain seq x y z
N MET A 1 -1.61 6.27 -18.69
CA MET A 1 -2.07 7.18 -17.62
C MET A 1 -2.81 6.33 -16.60
N TRP A 2 -2.51 6.50 -15.32
CA TRP A 2 -3.04 5.69 -14.22
C TRP A 2 -4.11 6.50 -13.44
N PRO A 3 -5.01 5.84 -12.69
CA PRO A 3 -5.89 6.54 -11.74
C PRO A 3 -5.08 7.29 -10.66
N PRO A 4 -5.74 8.15 -9.85
CA PRO A 4 -5.12 8.68 -8.64
C PRO A 4 -4.53 7.55 -7.78
N ALA A 5 -3.31 7.76 -7.29
CA ALA A 5 -2.55 6.72 -6.60
C ALA A 5 -3.18 6.33 -5.25
N ARG A 6 -3.19 5.04 -4.97
CA ARG A 6 -3.59 4.48 -3.67
C ARG A 6 -2.50 3.55 -3.14
N HIS A 7 -2.66 3.14 -1.89
CA HIS A 7 -1.81 2.12 -1.28
C HIS A 7 -1.76 0.85 -2.14
N ASN A 8 -0.56 0.32 -2.31
CA ASN A 8 -0.12 -0.83 -3.11
C ASN A 8 0.05 -0.60 -4.62
N ASP A 9 -0.30 0.56 -5.18
CA ASP A 9 -0.16 0.78 -6.63
C ASP A 9 1.31 0.76 -7.09
N LEU A 10 2.27 1.12 -6.22
CA LEU A 10 3.71 1.07 -6.56
C LEU A 10 4.33 -0.33 -6.56
N PHE A 11 3.57 -1.35 -6.13
CA PHE A 11 3.99 -2.75 -6.25
C PHE A 11 3.50 -3.42 -7.54
N ASP A 12 2.82 -2.67 -8.42
CA ASP A 12 2.35 -3.22 -9.69
C ASP A 12 3.53 -3.65 -10.58
N THR A 13 3.42 -4.85 -11.15
CA THR A 13 4.47 -5.47 -11.99
C THR A 13 4.69 -4.75 -13.33
N ALA A 14 3.75 -3.89 -13.74
CA ALA A 14 3.92 -3.02 -14.89
C ALA A 14 4.98 -1.92 -14.64
N ILE A 15 5.30 -1.62 -13.38
CA ILE A 15 6.34 -0.65 -13.00
C ILE A 15 7.66 -1.41 -12.83
N ARG A 16 8.58 -1.21 -13.78
CA ARG A 16 9.85 -1.93 -13.90
C ARG A 16 11.02 -1.09 -13.38
N ASP A 17 12.10 -1.79 -13.06
CA ASP A 17 13.32 -1.16 -12.60
C ASP A 17 13.88 -0.25 -13.71
N GLY A 18 14.28 0.97 -13.33
CA GLY A 18 14.71 2.02 -14.27
C GLY A 18 13.58 2.88 -14.87
N ASP A 19 12.31 2.54 -14.63
CA ASP A 19 11.19 3.39 -15.05
C ASP A 19 11.20 4.76 -14.36
N THR A 20 10.49 5.71 -14.93
CA THR A 20 10.16 6.99 -14.28
C THR A 20 8.68 7.05 -13.95
N VAL A 21 8.35 7.23 -12.67
CA VAL A 21 6.98 7.38 -12.18
C VAL A 21 6.74 8.82 -11.78
N VAL A 22 5.76 9.46 -12.41
CA VAL A 22 5.29 10.81 -12.05
C VAL A 22 4.04 10.66 -11.17
N LEU A 23 4.21 10.88 -9.87
CA LEU A 23 3.15 10.86 -8.88
C LEU A 23 2.49 12.25 -8.79
N ILE A 24 1.20 12.31 -9.14
CA ILE A 24 0.40 13.54 -9.08
C ILE A 24 -0.64 13.42 -7.96
N ASP A 25 -1.81 12.87 -8.25
CA ASP A 25 -2.93 12.79 -7.32
C ASP A 25 -2.97 11.46 -6.57
N GLY A 26 -3.64 11.48 -5.41
CA GLY A 26 -3.94 10.30 -4.62
C GLY A 26 -5.42 10.17 -4.33
N VAL A 27 -5.85 8.94 -4.07
CA VAL A 27 -7.18 8.69 -3.51
C VAL A 27 -7.21 9.15 -2.05
N TYR A 28 -8.20 9.96 -1.70
CA TYR A 28 -8.36 10.50 -0.35
C TYR A 28 -9.65 9.97 0.29
N HIS A 29 -9.57 9.54 1.54
CA HIS A 29 -10.62 8.88 2.35
C HIS A 29 -11.19 7.54 1.85
N GLN A 30 -11.34 7.34 0.54
CA GLN A 30 -12.00 6.15 -0.02
C GLN A 30 -11.08 4.92 -0.04
N ALA A 31 -9.77 5.14 0.03
CA ALA A 31 -8.76 4.11 0.16
C ALA A 31 -7.61 4.63 1.02
N PRO A 32 -6.80 3.74 1.63
CA PRO A 32 -5.55 4.16 2.24
C PRO A 32 -4.67 4.86 1.20
N ALA A 33 -4.15 6.04 1.55
CA ALA A 33 -3.24 6.78 0.71
C ALA A 33 -1.90 6.02 0.54
N LEU A 34 -1.23 6.32 -0.56
CA LEU A 34 0.11 5.82 -0.85
C LEU A 34 1.08 6.13 0.31
N ARG A 35 1.87 5.13 0.71
CA ARG A 35 2.77 5.21 1.86
C ARG A 35 4.20 5.56 1.44
N HIS A 36 4.91 6.32 2.27
CA HIS A 36 6.32 6.67 2.05
C HIS A 36 7.20 5.45 1.74
N LYS A 37 6.98 4.34 2.45
CA LYS A 37 7.77 3.12 2.29
C LYS A 37 7.60 2.44 0.93
N GLU A 38 6.45 2.64 0.27
CA GLU A 38 6.25 2.14 -1.09
C GLU A 38 7.08 2.96 -2.09
N ILE A 39 7.16 4.28 -1.89
CA ILE A 39 7.97 5.17 -2.70
C ILE A 39 9.47 4.89 -2.48
N LEU A 40 9.90 4.73 -1.23
CA LEU A 40 11.28 4.34 -0.89
C LEU A 40 11.65 2.99 -1.50
N ALA A 41 10.74 2.01 -1.48
CA ALA A 41 10.96 0.72 -2.11
C ALA A 41 11.09 0.82 -3.64
N ALA A 42 10.24 1.64 -4.28
CA ALA A 42 10.36 1.89 -5.71
C ALA A 42 11.71 2.55 -6.05
N MET A 43 12.12 3.58 -5.32
CA MET A 43 13.42 4.22 -5.49
C MET A 43 14.60 3.25 -5.24
N GLY A 44 14.49 2.38 -4.25
CA GLY A 44 15.48 1.34 -3.97
C GLY A 44 15.66 0.31 -5.09
N ARG A 45 14.65 0.15 -5.95
CA ARG A 45 14.71 -0.65 -7.19
C ARG A 45 15.27 0.14 -8.39
N GLY A 46 15.71 1.38 -8.18
CA GLY A 46 16.19 2.27 -9.24
C GLY A 46 15.08 2.96 -10.05
N ILE A 47 13.83 2.94 -9.58
CA ILE A 47 12.74 3.69 -10.22
C ILE A 47 12.89 5.18 -9.88
N ARG A 48 12.88 6.04 -10.90
CA ARG A 48 12.90 7.49 -10.71
C ARG A 48 11.51 7.97 -10.28
N MET A 49 11.39 8.42 -9.04
CA MET A 49 10.15 8.95 -8.49
C MET A 49 10.13 10.48 -8.62
N VAL A 50 9.17 11.02 -9.36
CA VAL A 50 8.91 12.46 -9.50
C VAL A 50 7.55 12.77 -8.88
N GLY A 51 7.48 13.69 -7.93
CA GLY A 51 6.23 14.15 -7.35
C GLY A 51 5.92 15.60 -7.72
N ALA A 52 4.67 15.87 -8.09
CA ALA A 52 4.21 17.22 -8.37
C ALA A 52 2.71 17.35 -8.15
N ALA A 53 2.29 18.54 -7.73
CA ALA A 53 0.92 18.80 -7.29
C ALA A 53 0.40 17.83 -6.22
N SER A 54 -0.72 18.20 -5.58
CA SER A 54 -1.48 17.27 -4.73
C SER A 54 -0.61 16.52 -3.69
N ILE A 55 -0.93 15.24 -3.43
CA ILE A 55 -0.11 14.34 -2.61
C ILE A 55 1.30 14.08 -3.20
N GLY A 56 1.47 14.15 -4.52
CA GLY A 56 2.75 13.96 -5.18
C GLY A 56 3.80 14.98 -4.73
N ALA A 57 3.44 16.26 -4.73
CA ALA A 57 4.29 17.34 -4.24
C ALA A 57 4.61 17.20 -2.75
N LEU A 58 3.61 16.84 -1.92
CA LEU A 58 3.81 16.62 -0.49
C LEU A 58 4.81 15.47 -0.25
N ARG A 59 4.62 14.33 -0.91
CA ARG A 59 5.52 13.17 -0.78
C ARG A 59 6.92 13.47 -1.32
N ALA A 60 7.04 14.22 -2.41
CA ALA A 60 8.34 14.68 -2.89
C ALA A 60 9.04 15.58 -1.89
N ALA A 61 8.34 16.48 -1.20
CA ALA A 61 8.93 17.34 -0.18
C ALA A 61 9.44 16.53 1.02
N GLU A 62 8.65 15.58 1.51
CA GLU A 62 9.02 14.71 2.63
C GLU A 62 10.15 13.73 2.28
N LEU A 63 10.21 13.27 1.02
CA LEU A 63 11.17 12.28 0.54
C LEU A 63 12.33 12.87 -0.27
N ALA A 64 12.43 14.19 -0.38
CA ALA A 64 13.54 14.87 -1.03
C ALA A 64 14.90 14.48 -0.41
N PRO A 65 15.05 14.38 0.93
CA PRO A 65 16.30 13.90 1.54
C PRO A 65 16.68 12.47 1.14
N TYR A 66 15.71 11.68 0.67
CA TYR A 66 15.89 10.28 0.25
C TYR A 66 15.96 10.10 -1.27
N GLY A 67 15.94 11.20 -2.04
CA GLY A 67 16.15 11.19 -3.49
C GLY A 67 14.90 11.31 -4.36
N MET A 68 13.71 11.48 -3.78
CA MET A 68 12.51 11.75 -4.57
C MET A 68 12.61 13.15 -5.21
N LEU A 69 12.33 13.24 -6.50
CA LEU A 69 12.38 14.51 -7.23
C LEU A 69 11.05 15.24 -7.07
N GLY A 70 11.10 16.54 -6.84
CA GLY A 70 9.90 17.39 -6.77
C GLY A 70 9.87 18.43 -7.88
N VAL A 71 8.69 18.67 -8.44
CA VAL A 71 8.47 19.68 -9.49
C VAL A 71 7.31 20.60 -9.13
N GLY A 72 7.48 21.88 -9.41
CA GLY A 72 6.42 22.88 -9.31
C GLY A 72 6.41 23.70 -8.03
N HIS A 73 5.46 24.63 -7.98
CA HIS A 73 5.32 25.61 -6.91
C HIS A 73 4.83 24.97 -5.61
N ILE A 74 3.91 24.00 -5.68
CA ILE A 74 3.36 23.31 -4.51
C ILE A 74 4.46 22.53 -3.79
N TYR A 75 5.29 21.80 -4.54
CA TYR A 75 6.47 21.12 -3.96
C TYR A 75 7.41 22.12 -3.29
N THR A 76 7.75 23.19 -3.99
CA THR A 76 8.66 24.24 -3.47
C THR A 76 8.12 24.87 -2.19
N ALA A 77 6.81 25.13 -2.13
CA ALA A 77 6.14 25.70 -0.98
C ALA A 77 6.19 24.75 0.25
N TYR A 78 5.99 23.44 0.06
CA TYR A 78 6.17 22.46 1.13
C TYR A 78 7.63 22.39 1.63
N VAL A 79 8.61 22.34 0.71
CA VAL A 79 10.04 22.30 1.07
C VAL A 79 10.47 23.53 1.87
N ARG A 80 9.92 24.71 1.53
CA ARG A 80 10.20 25.98 2.24
C ARG A 80 9.43 26.13 3.55
N GLY A 81 8.43 25.28 3.80
CA GLY A 81 7.53 25.43 4.93
C GLY A 81 6.53 26.59 4.77
N ASP A 82 6.34 27.10 3.55
CA ASP A 82 5.31 28.12 3.25
C ASP A 82 3.89 27.53 3.42
N ILE A 83 3.78 26.21 3.25
CA ILE A 83 2.60 25.39 3.50
C ILE A 83 3.01 24.07 4.18
N ASP A 84 2.15 23.53 5.03
CA ASP A 84 2.41 22.31 5.82
C ASP A 84 1.18 21.39 5.97
N GLY A 85 -0.03 21.90 5.74
CA GLY A 85 -1.27 21.17 5.96
C GLY A 85 -1.65 20.20 4.84
N ASP A 86 -2.31 19.10 5.19
CA ASP A 86 -2.95 18.20 4.22
C ASP A 86 -4.10 18.90 3.46
N ASP A 87 -4.78 19.85 4.12
CA ASP A 87 -5.89 20.61 3.55
C ASP A 87 -5.48 21.58 2.43
N GLU A 88 -4.17 21.79 2.28
CA GLU A 88 -3.58 22.56 1.19
C GLU A 88 -3.83 21.89 -0.16
N VAL A 89 -3.75 20.56 -0.19
CA VAL A 89 -3.86 19.75 -1.41
C VAL A 89 -5.10 18.87 -1.47
N ALA A 90 -5.76 18.64 -0.32
CA ALA A 90 -6.94 17.79 -0.23
C ALA A 90 -8.17 18.39 -0.94
N VAL A 91 -8.95 17.50 -1.54
CA VAL A 91 -10.21 17.80 -2.22
C VAL A 91 -11.25 16.74 -1.86
N GLY A 92 -12.53 17.10 -1.91
CA GLY A 92 -13.62 16.13 -1.89
C GLY A 92 -13.62 15.33 -3.19
N GLN A 93 -13.80 14.00 -3.10
CA GLN A 93 -13.88 13.08 -4.23
C GLN A 93 -15.23 12.35 -4.21
N ALA A 94 -15.84 12.17 -5.39
CA ALA A 94 -17.08 11.44 -5.52
C ALA A 94 -16.86 9.93 -5.28
N PRO A 95 -17.77 9.23 -4.58
CA PRO A 95 -17.62 7.80 -4.26
C PRO A 95 -17.94 6.86 -5.43
N ASP A 96 -18.35 7.42 -6.58
CA ASP A 96 -18.72 6.70 -7.80
C ASP A 96 -17.51 6.31 -8.67
N GLY A 97 -16.30 6.69 -8.24
CA GLY A 97 -15.07 6.43 -8.97
C GLY A 97 -14.69 7.52 -9.98
N ALA A 98 -15.46 8.61 -10.10
CA ALA A 98 -15.03 9.78 -10.85
C ALA A 98 -13.83 10.44 -10.15
N TRP A 99 -12.85 10.88 -10.95
CA TRP A 99 -11.61 11.50 -10.44
C TRP A 99 -11.71 13.03 -10.31
N ASP A 100 -12.88 13.60 -10.60
CA ASP A 100 -13.09 15.03 -10.52
C ASP A 100 -13.09 15.51 -9.07
N ALA A 101 -12.37 16.60 -8.83
CA ALA A 101 -12.39 17.29 -7.56
C ALA A 101 -13.75 17.99 -7.36
N LEU A 102 -14.46 17.64 -6.29
CA LEU A 102 -15.73 18.27 -5.91
C LEU A 102 -15.53 19.62 -5.22
N THR A 103 -14.35 19.84 -4.64
CA THR A 103 -14.01 21.04 -3.89
C THR A 103 -12.65 21.59 -4.25
N TRP A 104 -12.40 22.81 -3.79
CA TRP A 104 -11.17 23.53 -4.05
C TRP A 104 -10.08 23.21 -3.02
N PRO A 105 -8.86 22.85 -3.45
CA PRO A 105 -7.71 22.78 -2.56
C PRO A 105 -7.25 24.20 -2.20
N LEU A 106 -6.65 24.37 -1.01
CA LEU A 106 -6.29 25.71 -0.52
C LEU A 106 -5.16 26.33 -1.36
N VAL A 107 -4.25 25.52 -1.91
CA VAL A 107 -3.17 26.02 -2.80
C VAL A 107 -3.72 26.73 -4.05
N ASN A 108 -4.83 26.25 -4.62
CA ASN A 108 -5.46 26.91 -5.76
C ASN A 108 -6.11 28.24 -5.35
N LEU A 109 -6.73 28.31 -4.17
CA LEU A 109 -7.29 29.56 -3.65
C LEU A 109 -6.18 30.58 -3.32
N ARG A 110 -5.09 30.13 -2.71
CA ARG A 110 -3.89 30.95 -2.46
C ARG A 110 -3.33 31.52 -3.74
N HIS A 111 -3.20 30.69 -4.78
CA HIS A 111 -2.74 31.11 -6.09
C HIS A 111 -3.70 32.12 -6.74
N ALA A 112 -5.01 31.87 -6.70
CA ALA A 112 -6.01 32.80 -7.22
C ALA A 112 -5.96 34.16 -6.51
N LEU A 113 -5.71 34.21 -5.20
CA LEU A 113 -5.52 35.45 -4.45
C LEU A 113 -4.24 36.20 -4.88
N GLN A 114 -3.15 35.48 -5.12
CA GLN A 114 -1.91 36.08 -5.65
C GLN A 114 -2.13 36.70 -7.03
N LEU A 115 -2.84 36.01 -7.92
CA LEU A 115 -3.22 36.53 -9.23
C LEU A 115 -4.13 37.77 -9.11
N ALA A 116 -5.08 37.76 -8.17
CA ALA A 116 -5.94 38.92 -7.91
C ALA A 116 -5.18 40.15 -7.41
N VAL A 117 -4.11 39.95 -6.62
CA VAL A 117 -3.22 41.05 -6.22
C VAL A 117 -2.44 41.59 -7.41
N ALA A 118 -1.91 40.71 -8.27
CA ALA A 118 -1.21 41.12 -9.48
C ALA A 118 -2.13 41.91 -10.44
N ASP A 119 -3.42 41.55 -10.50
CA ASP A 119 -4.46 42.24 -11.27
C ASP A 119 -5.07 43.46 -10.54
N GLN A 120 -4.54 43.83 -9.36
CA GLN A 120 -5.02 44.96 -8.55
C GLN A 120 -6.49 44.87 -8.10
N VAL A 121 -7.06 43.66 -8.08
CA VAL A 121 -8.41 43.38 -7.56
C VAL A 121 -8.42 43.33 -6.04
N LEU A 122 -7.32 42.87 -5.44
CA LEU A 122 -7.08 42.83 -4.00
C LEU A 122 -5.76 43.50 -3.66
N ASP A 123 -5.65 44.04 -2.45
CA ASP A 123 -4.37 44.42 -1.86
C ASP A 123 -3.83 43.30 -0.96
N ALA A 124 -2.51 43.34 -0.71
CA ALA A 124 -1.83 42.32 0.08
C ALA A 124 -2.32 42.26 1.54
N GLY A 125 -2.79 43.38 2.10
CA GLY A 125 -3.28 43.45 3.48
C GLY A 125 -4.58 42.66 3.68
N ARG A 126 -5.44 42.60 2.65
CA ARG A 126 -6.72 41.88 2.68
C ARG A 126 -6.57 40.38 2.42
N VAL A 127 -5.54 39.97 1.67
CA VAL A 127 -5.32 38.56 1.30
C VAL A 127 -5.22 37.65 2.51
N ALA A 128 -4.46 38.04 3.54
CA ALA A 128 -4.24 37.19 4.71
C ALA A 128 -5.57 36.88 5.45
N GLY A 129 -6.42 37.90 5.62
CA GLY A 129 -7.73 37.75 6.27
C GLY A 129 -8.71 36.90 5.46
N LEU A 130 -8.76 37.11 4.14
CA LEU A 130 -9.62 36.34 3.26
C LEU A 130 -9.15 34.87 3.15
N LEU A 131 -7.85 34.64 3.00
CA LEU A 131 -7.29 33.29 2.94
C LEU A 131 -7.55 32.52 4.24
N SER A 132 -7.39 33.16 5.41
CA SER A 132 -7.72 32.55 6.71
C SER A 132 -9.20 32.14 6.78
N ALA A 133 -10.10 33.00 6.30
CA ALA A 133 -11.53 32.70 6.25
C ALA A 133 -11.88 31.56 5.28
N LEU A 134 -11.19 31.48 4.13
CA LEU A 134 -11.36 30.38 3.17
C LEU A 134 -10.79 29.07 3.70
N ARG A 135 -9.63 29.11 4.38
CA ARG A 135 -9.01 27.95 5.04
C ARG A 135 -9.91 27.35 6.11
N ALA A 136 -10.62 28.19 6.87
CA ALA A 136 -11.55 27.77 7.92
C ALA A 136 -12.73 26.92 7.39
N VAL A 137 -13.03 26.98 6.09
CA VAL A 137 -13.98 26.06 5.47
C VAL A 137 -13.31 24.69 5.33
N TYR A 138 -13.85 23.70 6.06
CA TYR A 138 -13.40 22.31 5.99
C TYR A 138 -13.35 21.82 4.53
N TYR A 139 -12.24 21.21 4.12
CA TYR A 139 -11.92 21.01 2.71
C TYR A 139 -12.99 20.24 1.88
N PRO A 140 -13.76 19.24 2.40
CA PRO A 140 -14.86 18.60 1.65
C PRO A 140 -16.07 19.51 1.45
N GLN A 141 -16.13 20.63 2.15
CA GLN A 141 -17.18 21.64 2.05
C GLN A 141 -16.73 22.87 1.26
N ARG A 142 -15.44 22.95 0.89
CA ARG A 142 -14.80 24.09 0.21
C ARG A 142 -15.18 24.15 -1.28
N THR A 143 -16.48 24.15 -1.55
CA THR A 143 -17.04 24.31 -2.89
C THR A 143 -16.90 25.76 -3.36
N TRP A 144 -17.11 25.99 -4.66
CA TRP A 144 -17.15 27.35 -5.18
C TRP A 144 -18.27 28.20 -4.54
N ALA A 145 -19.43 27.59 -4.26
CA ALA A 145 -20.52 28.28 -3.58
C ALA A 145 -20.13 28.71 -2.16
N ALA A 146 -19.41 27.87 -1.41
CA ALA A 146 -18.90 28.20 -0.08
C ALA A 146 -17.83 29.30 -0.15
N ALA A 147 -16.89 29.22 -1.09
CA ALA A 147 -15.87 30.26 -1.29
C ALA A 147 -16.51 31.63 -1.60
N ARG A 148 -17.53 31.68 -2.48
CA ARG A 148 -18.30 32.90 -2.75
C ARG A 148 -19.02 33.43 -1.52
N ALA A 149 -19.58 32.55 -0.69
CA ALA A 149 -20.24 32.95 0.55
C ALA A 149 -19.26 33.61 1.54
N VAL A 150 -18.06 33.04 1.68
CA VAL A 150 -16.96 33.62 2.47
C VAL A 150 -16.54 34.98 1.92
N CYS A 151 -16.35 35.09 0.61
CA CYS A 151 -16.00 36.37 -0.01
C CYS A 151 -17.07 37.43 0.29
N ARG A 152 -18.36 37.09 0.17
CA ARG A 152 -19.45 38.01 0.50
C ARG A 152 -19.45 38.45 1.97
N SER A 153 -19.22 37.53 2.91
CA SER A 153 -19.23 37.86 4.35
C SER A 153 -18.03 38.70 4.77
N ARG A 154 -16.92 38.65 4.02
CA ARG A 154 -15.73 39.47 4.21
C ARG A 154 -15.73 40.78 3.43
N GLY A 155 -16.79 41.07 2.65
CA GLY A 155 -16.84 42.27 1.80
C GLY A 155 -16.04 42.17 0.50
N GLU A 156 -15.58 40.97 0.14
CA GLU A 156 -14.66 40.68 -0.97
C GLU A 156 -15.41 40.25 -2.24
N ARG A 157 -16.51 40.92 -2.56
CA ARG A 157 -17.34 40.59 -3.74
C ARG A 157 -16.60 40.75 -5.05
N ALA A 158 -15.80 41.81 -5.18
CA ALA A 158 -15.01 42.09 -6.37
C ALA A 158 -14.07 40.92 -6.74
N PHE A 159 -13.42 40.31 -5.74
CA PHE A 159 -12.59 39.12 -5.97
C PHE A 159 -13.41 37.93 -6.44
N ALA A 160 -14.57 37.67 -5.83
CA ALA A 160 -15.41 36.55 -6.21
C ALA A 160 -15.96 36.68 -7.64
N ASP A 161 -16.35 37.90 -8.03
CA ASP A 161 -16.88 38.19 -9.37
C ASP A 161 -15.75 38.11 -10.42
N TRP A 162 -14.59 38.71 -10.14
CA TRP A 162 -13.40 38.59 -10.99
C TRP A 162 -12.98 37.13 -11.22
N LEU A 163 -12.92 36.32 -10.15
CA LEU A 163 -12.53 34.91 -10.28
C LEU A 163 -13.58 34.11 -11.08
N ALA A 164 -14.88 34.45 -10.95
CA ALA A 164 -15.94 33.84 -11.74
C ALA A 164 -15.79 34.17 -13.23
N GLU A 165 -15.57 35.44 -13.56
CA GLU A 165 -15.37 35.91 -14.94
C GLU A 165 -14.14 35.28 -15.59
N ARG A 166 -13.00 35.29 -14.88
CA ARG A 166 -11.77 34.63 -15.35
C ARG A 166 -11.98 33.15 -15.60
N ARG A 167 -12.73 32.45 -14.73
CA ARG A 167 -13.03 31.01 -14.91
C ARG A 167 -14.06 30.71 -16.00
N GLN A 168 -14.92 31.67 -16.32
CA GLN A 168 -15.82 31.55 -17.46
C GLN A 168 -15.04 31.64 -18.78
N GLN A 169 -13.97 32.45 -18.82
CA GLN A 169 -13.07 32.58 -19.96
C GLN A 169 -12.10 31.38 -20.08
N ASP A 170 -11.53 30.95 -18.96
CA ASP A 170 -10.67 29.76 -18.88
C ASP A 170 -11.06 28.92 -17.65
N ARG A 171 -11.66 27.75 -17.89
CA ARG A 171 -12.09 26.82 -16.84
C ARG A 171 -10.97 26.41 -15.87
N HIS A 172 -9.71 26.51 -16.28
CA HIS A 172 -8.52 26.13 -15.51
C HIS A 172 -7.83 27.32 -14.83
N PHE A 173 -8.37 28.52 -14.96
CA PHE A 173 -7.80 29.70 -14.33
C PHE A 173 -7.66 29.52 -12.82
N GLY A 174 -6.45 29.78 -12.30
CA GLY A 174 -6.09 29.60 -10.90
C GLY A 174 -5.85 28.15 -10.47
N ASP A 175 -5.82 27.18 -11.40
CA ASP A 175 -5.52 25.77 -11.09
C ASP A 175 -4.01 25.50 -11.02
N LEU A 176 -3.41 25.86 -9.89
CA LEU A 176 -1.98 25.64 -9.64
C LEU A 176 -1.61 24.15 -9.68
N LYS A 177 -2.48 23.28 -9.13
CA LYS A 177 -2.28 21.83 -9.22
C LYS A 177 -2.12 21.36 -10.66
N ARG A 178 -2.99 21.83 -11.56
CA ARG A 178 -2.88 21.51 -12.99
C ARG A 178 -1.58 22.01 -13.61
N SER A 179 -1.20 23.26 -13.32
CA SER A 179 0.03 23.85 -13.85
C SER A 179 1.28 23.04 -13.46
N ASP A 180 1.41 22.72 -12.17
CA ASP A 180 2.51 21.92 -11.64
C ASP A 180 2.53 20.50 -12.21
N ALA A 181 1.36 19.85 -12.32
CA ALA A 181 1.27 18.51 -12.91
C ALA A 181 1.71 18.49 -14.38
N LEU A 182 1.31 19.48 -15.18
CA LEU A 182 1.72 19.61 -16.57
C LEU A 182 3.21 19.92 -16.72
N ALA A 183 3.80 20.69 -15.80
CA ALA A 183 5.24 20.90 -15.76
C ALA A 183 5.99 19.58 -15.53
N ALA A 184 5.60 18.82 -14.50
CA ALA A 184 6.25 17.55 -14.16
C ALA A 184 6.16 16.51 -15.28
N VAL A 185 5.00 16.39 -15.93
CA VAL A 185 4.84 15.46 -17.07
C VAL A 185 5.73 15.89 -18.24
N ARG A 186 5.81 17.19 -18.55
CA ARG A 186 6.70 17.69 -19.61
C ARG A 186 8.18 17.42 -19.28
N ASP A 187 8.60 17.69 -18.05
CA ASP A 187 9.99 17.49 -17.62
C ASP A 187 10.39 16.02 -17.63
N ALA A 188 9.47 15.12 -17.26
CA ALA A 188 9.68 13.67 -17.32
C ALA A 188 9.77 13.17 -18.77
N LEU A 189 8.91 13.65 -19.67
CA LEU A 189 8.94 13.27 -21.10
C LEU A 189 10.17 13.81 -21.83
N ALA A 190 10.66 14.98 -21.43
CA ALA A 190 11.88 15.56 -22.00
C ALA A 190 13.17 14.92 -21.48
N GLY A 191 13.10 14.09 -20.43
CA GLY A 191 14.28 13.53 -19.75
C GLY A 191 15.09 14.59 -18.99
N THR A 192 14.55 15.78 -18.78
CA THR A 192 15.22 16.94 -18.17
C THR A 192 15.25 16.87 -16.64
N THR A 193 14.47 15.96 -16.04
CA THR A 193 14.58 15.66 -14.61
C THR A 193 15.96 15.04 -14.37
N ALA A 194 16.91 15.88 -13.97
CA ALA A 194 18.31 15.50 -13.80
C ALA A 194 18.40 14.23 -12.96
N ALA A 195 19.30 13.33 -13.35
CA ALA A 195 19.67 12.20 -12.53
C ALA A 195 20.42 12.72 -11.31
N THR A 196 19.69 13.19 -10.30
CA THR A 196 20.28 13.46 -9.01
C THR A 196 20.68 12.10 -8.46
N SER A 197 21.98 11.84 -8.43
CA SER A 197 22.59 10.69 -7.75
C SER A 197 22.40 10.85 -6.25
N VAL A 198 21.16 10.73 -5.78
CA VAL A 198 20.90 10.54 -4.36
C VAL A 198 20.94 9.05 -4.12
N VAL A 199 21.85 8.63 -3.25
CA VAL A 199 21.96 7.24 -2.83
C VAL A 199 20.65 6.90 -2.13
N ALA A 200 19.89 5.94 -2.68
CA ALA A 200 18.67 5.46 -2.04
C ALA A 200 19.01 5.00 -0.62
N ALA A 201 18.20 5.41 0.36
CA ALA A 201 18.42 4.98 1.74
C ALA A 201 18.40 3.44 1.82
N PRO A 202 19.37 2.83 2.54
CA PRO A 202 19.45 1.39 2.63
C PRO A 202 18.15 0.82 3.24
N PRO A 203 17.68 -0.36 2.79
CA PRO A 203 16.44 -0.96 3.28
C PRO A 203 16.35 -1.04 4.81
N SER A 204 17.48 -1.23 5.49
CA SER A 204 17.57 -1.28 6.95
C SER A 204 17.03 -0.02 7.67
N GLU A 205 16.99 1.13 7.01
CA GLU A 205 16.54 2.39 7.62
C GLU A 205 15.02 2.58 7.59
N TRP A 206 14.32 1.93 6.65
CA TRP A 206 12.89 2.19 6.42
C TRP A 206 12.02 0.94 6.35
N GLU A 207 12.60 -0.25 6.17
CA GLU A 207 11.84 -1.50 6.17
C GLU A 207 11.25 -1.80 7.56
N THR A 208 9.97 -2.17 7.59
CA THR A 208 9.24 -2.46 8.83
C THR A 208 8.33 -3.65 8.62
N ALA A 209 7.79 -4.21 9.72
CA ALA A 209 6.81 -5.30 9.65
C ALA A 209 5.60 -4.99 8.74
N TYR A 210 5.14 -3.73 8.74
CA TYR A 210 4.05 -3.30 7.88
C TYR A 210 4.44 -3.33 6.41
N PHE A 211 5.59 -2.75 6.06
CA PHE A 211 6.10 -2.80 4.69
C PHE A 211 6.29 -4.24 4.20
N ARG A 212 6.92 -5.10 5.01
CA ARG A 212 7.09 -6.54 4.70
C ARG A 212 5.76 -7.22 4.38
N ARG A 213 4.72 -6.92 5.15
CA ARG A 213 3.37 -7.46 4.92
C ARG A 213 2.80 -7.00 3.58
N TRP A 214 2.90 -5.71 3.27
CA TRP A 214 2.38 -5.15 2.03
C TRP A 214 3.14 -5.66 0.81
N SER A 215 4.47 -5.68 0.89
CA SER A 215 5.32 -6.17 -0.20
C SER A 215 5.09 -7.65 -0.47
N ASN A 216 4.98 -8.49 0.57
CA ASN A 216 4.69 -9.91 0.43
C ASN A 216 3.33 -10.17 -0.21
N ALA A 217 2.30 -9.41 0.17
CA ALA A 217 0.95 -9.54 -0.39
C ALA A 217 0.88 -9.18 -1.89
N ALA A 218 1.84 -8.39 -2.38
CA ALA A 218 1.93 -8.01 -3.78
C ALA A 218 2.70 -9.02 -4.65
N VAL A 219 3.46 -9.96 -4.05
CA VAL A 219 4.26 -10.92 -4.83
C VAL A 219 3.35 -11.94 -5.53
N ARG A 220 3.50 -12.00 -6.86
CA ARG A 220 2.85 -12.98 -7.73
C ARG A 220 3.93 -13.69 -8.55
N GLU A 221 3.75 -14.98 -8.77
CA GLU A 221 4.61 -15.78 -9.64
C GLU A 221 3.78 -16.50 -10.70
N ARG A 222 4.33 -16.58 -11.92
CA ARG A 222 3.76 -17.38 -13.00
C ARG A 222 4.39 -18.77 -12.98
N VAL A 223 3.60 -19.78 -12.65
CA VAL A 223 4.03 -21.17 -12.49
C VAL A 223 2.95 -22.13 -12.97
N ASP A 224 3.32 -23.18 -13.72
CA ASP A 224 2.39 -24.12 -14.38
C ASP A 224 1.30 -23.42 -15.24
N GLY A 225 1.63 -22.27 -15.82
CA GLY A 225 0.68 -21.45 -16.60
C GLY A 225 -0.34 -20.67 -15.78
N LEU A 226 -0.26 -20.73 -14.44
CA LEU A 226 -1.09 -19.98 -13.50
C LEU A 226 -0.34 -18.77 -12.97
N GLU A 227 -1.05 -17.67 -12.71
CA GLU A 227 -0.52 -16.52 -11.97
C GLU A 227 -1.03 -16.59 -10.54
N LEU A 228 -0.14 -16.82 -9.57
CA LEU A 228 -0.50 -17.15 -8.20
C LEU A 228 0.15 -16.22 -7.19
N SER A 229 -0.57 -15.93 -6.10
CA SER A 229 -0.01 -15.34 -4.87
C SER A 229 1.12 -16.20 -4.33
N THR A 230 2.32 -15.65 -4.16
CA THR A 230 3.37 -16.38 -3.44
C THR A 230 2.99 -16.54 -1.97
N GLU A 231 2.29 -15.56 -1.39
CA GLU A 231 1.75 -15.67 -0.02
C GLU A 231 0.68 -16.76 0.10
N ASP A 232 -0.28 -16.85 -0.83
CA ASP A 232 -1.32 -17.90 -0.72
C ASP A 232 -0.75 -19.28 -0.99
N ARG A 233 0.26 -19.41 -1.86
CA ARG A 233 1.01 -20.67 -2.03
C ARG A 233 1.68 -21.10 -0.73
N LEU A 234 2.39 -20.19 -0.08
CA LEU A 234 3.03 -20.45 1.22
C LEU A 234 2.01 -20.84 2.28
N VAL A 235 0.96 -20.04 2.46
CA VAL A 235 -0.06 -20.28 3.48
C VAL A 235 -0.81 -21.58 3.20
N TYR A 236 -1.03 -21.94 1.92
CA TYR A 236 -1.59 -23.23 1.57
C TYR A 236 -0.70 -24.39 2.01
N GLN A 237 0.62 -24.29 1.77
CA GLN A 237 1.59 -25.29 2.21
C GLN A 237 1.63 -25.38 3.75
N GLN A 238 1.61 -24.24 4.46
CA GLN A 238 1.53 -24.20 5.92
C GLN A 238 0.29 -24.89 6.46
N VAL A 239 -0.85 -24.77 5.78
CA VAL A 239 -2.13 -25.33 6.22
C VAL A 239 -2.26 -26.81 5.84
N PHE A 240 -1.99 -27.18 4.59
CA PHE A 240 -2.40 -28.47 4.03
C PHE A 240 -1.27 -29.48 3.85
N ASP A 241 0.01 -29.06 3.80
CA ASP A 241 1.10 -30.02 3.68
C ASP A 241 1.49 -30.57 5.07
N PRO A 242 1.38 -31.89 5.33
CA PRO A 242 1.83 -32.49 6.58
C PRO A 242 3.34 -32.36 6.82
N ALA A 243 4.16 -32.28 5.77
CA ALA A 243 5.62 -32.17 5.84
C ALA A 243 6.11 -30.72 5.98
N PHE A 244 5.22 -29.72 6.02
CA PHE A 244 5.65 -28.32 6.12
C PHE A 244 6.46 -28.02 7.38
N ARG A 245 6.18 -28.74 8.48
CA ARG A 245 6.93 -28.60 9.75
C ARG A 245 8.42 -28.82 9.58
N ASP A 246 8.80 -29.81 8.78
CA ASP A 246 10.20 -30.17 8.55
C ASP A 246 10.86 -29.10 7.66
N ARG A 247 10.12 -28.58 6.66
CA ARG A 247 10.59 -27.47 5.84
C ARG A 247 10.77 -26.18 6.62
N TRP A 248 9.88 -25.89 7.57
CA TRP A 248 10.03 -24.75 8.46
C TRP A 248 11.29 -24.88 9.32
N ALA A 249 11.57 -26.06 9.86
CA ALA A 249 12.79 -26.32 10.62
C ALA A 249 14.06 -26.14 9.75
N VAL A 250 14.06 -26.64 8.52
CA VAL A 250 15.15 -26.43 7.55
C VAL A 250 15.35 -24.95 7.24
N TYR A 251 14.26 -24.20 7.06
CA TYR A 251 14.33 -22.75 6.83
C TYR A 251 14.91 -22.00 8.04
N LEU A 252 14.51 -22.35 9.27
CA LEU A 252 15.09 -21.76 10.48
C LEU A 252 16.60 -22.07 10.60
N ASP A 253 17.02 -23.28 10.22
CA ASP A 253 18.44 -23.65 10.23
C ASP A 253 19.23 -22.88 9.17
N HIS A 254 18.66 -22.72 7.97
CA HIS A 254 19.22 -21.87 6.94
C HIS A 254 19.44 -20.43 7.44
N LEU A 255 18.45 -19.81 8.07
CA LEU A 255 18.59 -18.46 8.63
C LEU A 255 19.60 -18.38 9.77
N SER A 256 19.71 -19.44 10.58
CA SER A 256 20.70 -19.53 11.65
C SER A 256 22.13 -19.59 11.11
N LEU A 257 22.32 -20.27 9.98
CA LEU A 257 23.60 -20.37 9.26
C LEU A 257 23.92 -19.10 8.45
N HIS A 258 22.91 -18.34 8.03
CA HIS A 258 23.06 -17.14 7.20
C HIS A 258 22.34 -15.92 7.82
N PRO A 259 22.82 -15.37 8.95
CA PRO A 259 22.14 -14.27 9.61
C PRO A 259 22.13 -13.00 8.74
N ALA A 260 20.94 -12.44 8.52
CA ALA A 260 20.78 -11.22 7.70
C ALA A 260 21.58 -10.00 8.20
N GLY A 261 21.92 -9.97 9.49
CA GLY A 261 22.73 -8.90 10.10
C GLY A 261 24.24 -9.05 9.94
N GLY A 262 24.72 -10.04 9.15
CA GLY A 262 26.15 -10.27 8.93
C GLY A 262 26.91 -10.89 10.10
N GLY A 263 26.20 -11.34 11.14
CA GLY A 263 26.78 -12.06 12.27
C GLY A 263 27.22 -13.49 11.91
N PRO A 264 27.93 -14.19 12.80
CA PRO A 264 28.40 -15.55 12.53
C PRO A 264 27.23 -16.52 12.36
N GLY A 265 27.30 -17.30 11.28
CA GLY A 265 26.46 -18.45 11.03
C GLY A 265 26.75 -19.58 12.00
N LEU A 266 25.71 -20.20 12.55
CA LEU A 266 25.82 -21.32 13.47
C LEU A 266 24.69 -22.32 13.22
N PRO A 267 24.90 -23.63 13.43
CA PRO A 267 23.81 -24.61 13.42
C PRO A 267 22.69 -24.19 14.38
N LEU A 268 21.43 -24.38 13.98
CA LEU A 268 20.27 -23.93 14.75
C LEU A 268 20.27 -24.47 16.18
N ALA A 269 20.65 -25.74 16.35
CA ALA A 269 20.75 -26.37 17.67
C ALA A 269 21.75 -25.66 18.59
N ALA A 270 22.90 -25.24 18.05
CA ALA A 270 23.90 -24.49 18.81
C ALA A 270 23.39 -23.10 19.19
N ARG A 271 22.70 -22.41 18.25
CA ARG A 271 22.08 -21.11 18.52
C ARG A 271 20.98 -21.22 19.57
N LEU A 272 20.15 -22.25 19.50
CA LEU A 272 19.08 -22.52 20.46
C LEU A 272 19.63 -22.84 21.86
N ALA A 273 20.70 -23.63 21.94
CA ALA A 273 21.41 -23.90 23.19
C ALA A 273 21.91 -22.62 23.87
N GLN A 274 22.44 -21.67 23.09
CA GLN A 274 22.89 -20.37 23.62
C GLN A 274 21.75 -19.52 24.19
N VAL A 275 20.54 -19.61 23.62
CA VAL A 275 19.40 -18.76 23.99
C VAL A 275 18.58 -19.33 25.14
N CYS A 276 18.29 -20.64 25.11
CA CYS A 276 17.37 -21.28 26.08
C CYS A 276 17.92 -22.58 26.69
N GLY A 277 19.22 -22.86 26.54
CA GLY A 277 19.81 -24.13 26.97
C GLY A 277 19.27 -25.35 26.21
N GLY A 278 18.56 -25.16 25.08
CA GLY A 278 17.92 -26.23 24.32
C GLY A 278 16.60 -26.75 24.91
N SER A 279 16.05 -26.07 25.92
CA SER A 279 14.82 -26.48 26.62
C SER A 279 13.52 -26.26 25.82
N LEU A 280 13.57 -25.40 24.81
CA LEU A 280 12.43 -25.07 23.95
C LEU A 280 12.78 -25.40 22.49
N PRO A 281 11.81 -25.85 21.67
CA PRO A 281 12.05 -26.06 20.24
C PRO A 281 12.25 -24.72 19.51
N ALA A 282 13.00 -24.75 18.40
CA ALA A 282 13.43 -23.55 17.69
C ALA A 282 12.26 -22.69 17.20
N ASP A 283 11.17 -23.30 16.73
CA ASP A 283 10.00 -22.59 16.23
C ASP A 283 9.28 -21.79 17.33
N ARG A 284 9.48 -22.12 18.61
CA ARG A 284 8.92 -21.36 19.73
C ARG A 284 9.74 -20.13 20.08
N VAL A 285 11.03 -20.15 19.76
CA VAL A 285 11.99 -19.09 20.10
C VAL A 285 12.18 -18.12 18.93
N PHE A 286 12.30 -18.63 17.72
CA PHE A 286 12.64 -17.85 16.53
C PHE A 286 11.44 -17.68 15.61
N HIS A 287 11.01 -16.42 15.45
CA HIS A 287 9.89 -16.02 14.59
C HIS A 287 10.37 -15.02 13.52
N PRO A 288 11.13 -15.48 12.52
CA PRO A 288 11.69 -14.60 11.50
C PRO A 288 10.58 -13.94 10.69
N ARG A 289 10.81 -12.69 10.27
CA ARG A 289 9.93 -12.04 9.29
C ARG A 289 10.29 -12.54 7.90
N LEU A 290 9.31 -13.03 7.17
CA LEU A 290 9.50 -13.55 5.81
C LEU A 290 9.64 -12.41 4.81
N ASP A 291 10.55 -12.57 3.85
CA ASP A 291 10.59 -11.80 2.61
C ASP A 291 10.20 -12.71 1.45
N LEU A 292 8.98 -12.56 0.94
CA LEU A 292 8.54 -13.37 -0.21
C LEU A 292 9.03 -12.81 -1.54
N ARG A 293 9.78 -11.70 -1.53
CA ARG A 293 10.50 -11.19 -2.70
C ARG A 293 11.85 -11.87 -2.87
N ASP A 294 12.36 -12.53 -1.84
CA ASP A 294 13.64 -13.25 -1.88
C ASP A 294 13.44 -14.65 -2.44
N GLU A 295 14.06 -14.91 -3.59
CA GLU A 295 13.91 -16.18 -4.32
C GLU A 295 14.37 -17.38 -3.49
N GLN A 296 15.42 -17.21 -2.66
CA GLN A 296 15.94 -18.29 -1.82
C GLN A 296 14.95 -18.66 -0.70
N THR A 297 14.37 -17.66 -0.04
CA THR A 297 13.30 -17.84 0.95
C THR A 297 12.12 -18.58 0.34
N VAL A 298 11.66 -18.15 -0.84
CA VAL A 298 10.53 -18.80 -1.54
C VAL A 298 10.88 -20.24 -1.92
N ALA A 299 12.07 -20.47 -2.49
CA ALA A 299 12.51 -21.81 -2.91
C ALA A 299 12.57 -22.79 -1.74
N LEU A 300 13.07 -22.38 -0.57
CA LEU A 300 13.13 -23.23 0.62
C LEU A 300 11.75 -23.57 1.17
N LEU A 301 10.88 -22.57 1.31
CA LEU A 301 9.56 -22.75 1.92
C LEU A 301 8.58 -23.51 0.99
N LEU A 302 8.71 -23.33 -0.33
CA LEU A 302 7.87 -23.99 -1.34
C LEU A 302 8.51 -25.23 -1.97
N ALA A 303 9.64 -25.73 -1.45
CA ALA A 303 10.35 -26.88 -2.02
C ALA A 303 9.49 -28.16 -2.19
N GLY A 304 8.47 -28.33 -1.34
CA GLY A 304 7.53 -29.46 -1.42
C GLY A 304 6.27 -29.21 -2.23
N GLU A 305 6.11 -28.02 -2.82
CA GLU A 305 4.89 -27.66 -3.54
C GLU A 305 4.72 -28.48 -4.83
N SER A 306 3.59 -29.17 -4.93
CA SER A 306 3.21 -29.91 -6.12
C SER A 306 2.36 -29.09 -7.09
N ALA A 307 2.29 -29.53 -8.36
CA ALA A 307 1.37 -28.96 -9.34
C ALA A 307 -0.12 -29.11 -8.92
N ALA A 308 -0.44 -30.11 -8.08
CA ALA A 308 -1.79 -30.29 -7.54
C ALA A 308 -2.13 -29.19 -6.51
N ASP A 309 -1.16 -28.85 -5.66
CA ASP A 309 -1.30 -27.77 -4.67
C ASP A 309 -1.49 -26.43 -5.36
N ARG A 310 -0.69 -26.12 -6.38
CA ARG A 310 -0.85 -24.91 -7.19
C ARG A 310 -2.23 -24.78 -7.81
N ARG A 311 -2.76 -25.88 -8.35
CA ARG A 311 -4.14 -25.93 -8.85
C ARG A 311 -5.16 -25.75 -7.73
N ALA A 312 -4.91 -26.23 -6.52
CA ALA A 312 -5.80 -26.04 -5.38
C ALA A 312 -5.80 -24.58 -4.90
N VAL A 313 -4.63 -23.94 -4.81
CA VAL A 313 -4.49 -22.50 -4.52
C VAL A 313 -5.30 -21.67 -5.51
N ALA A 314 -5.17 -21.94 -6.81
CA ALA A 314 -5.96 -21.27 -7.85
C ALA A 314 -7.47 -21.42 -7.61
N ARG A 315 -7.95 -22.66 -7.40
CA ARG A 315 -9.38 -22.92 -7.14
C ARG A 315 -9.88 -22.21 -5.89
N TYR A 316 -9.10 -22.19 -4.82
CA TYR A 316 -9.50 -21.55 -3.56
C TYR A 316 -9.51 -20.02 -3.70
N ALA A 317 -8.57 -19.44 -4.45
CA ALA A 317 -8.57 -18.03 -4.80
C ALA A 317 -9.81 -17.66 -5.63
N ASP A 318 -10.21 -18.49 -6.59
CA ASP A 318 -11.42 -18.29 -7.40
C ASP A 318 -12.69 -18.34 -6.55
N ALA A 319 -12.80 -19.31 -5.64
CA ALA A 319 -13.91 -19.43 -4.70
C ALA A 319 -14.01 -18.21 -3.77
N LEU A 320 -12.87 -17.73 -3.25
CA LEU A 320 -12.81 -16.51 -2.44
C LEU A 320 -13.23 -15.27 -3.25
N ALA A 321 -12.76 -15.15 -4.48
CA ALA A 321 -13.12 -14.05 -5.37
C ALA A 321 -14.61 -14.08 -5.73
N TRP A 322 -15.18 -15.27 -5.96
CA TRP A 322 -16.61 -15.44 -6.18
C TRP A 322 -17.42 -15.06 -4.93
N ALA A 323 -16.99 -15.46 -3.73
CA ALA A 323 -17.64 -15.07 -2.48
C ALA A 323 -17.66 -13.54 -2.27
N ARG A 324 -16.56 -12.85 -2.59
CA ARG A 324 -16.47 -11.38 -2.55
C ARG A 324 -17.42 -10.71 -3.55
N ARG A 325 -17.50 -11.22 -4.78
CA ARG A 325 -18.39 -10.65 -5.83
C ARG A 325 -19.87 -10.90 -5.55
N SER A 326 -20.22 -12.08 -5.04
CA SER A 326 -21.61 -12.48 -4.79
C SER A 326 -22.20 -11.85 -3.52
N ARG A 327 -21.37 -11.29 -2.63
CA ARG A 327 -21.79 -10.75 -1.33
C ARG A 327 -21.10 -9.40 -1.06
N PRO A 328 -21.75 -8.27 -1.38
CA PRO A 328 -21.22 -6.94 -1.07
C PRO A 328 -20.81 -6.82 0.40
N GLY A 329 -19.62 -6.26 0.64
CA GLY A 329 -19.05 -6.12 1.99
C GLY A 329 -18.40 -7.39 2.56
N PHE A 330 -18.44 -8.52 1.85
CA PHE A 330 -17.74 -9.73 2.30
C PHE A 330 -16.23 -9.53 2.31
N SER A 331 -15.61 -9.86 3.45
CA SER A 331 -14.18 -9.98 3.61
C SER A 331 -13.87 -11.26 4.38
N THR A 332 -12.61 -11.70 4.37
CA THR A 332 -12.19 -12.86 5.17
C THR A 332 -12.41 -12.62 6.67
N ALA A 333 -12.41 -11.37 7.15
CA ALA A 333 -12.74 -11.03 8.53
C ALA A 333 -14.17 -11.39 8.93
N ALA A 334 -15.09 -11.52 7.96
CA ALA A 334 -16.46 -11.96 8.22
C ALA A 334 -16.57 -13.49 8.46
N ILE A 335 -15.52 -14.25 8.18
CA ILE A 335 -15.45 -15.68 8.46
C ILE A 335 -15.17 -15.83 9.96
N ARG A 336 -16.07 -16.56 10.63
CA ARG A 336 -15.94 -16.87 12.06
C ARG A 336 -14.66 -17.65 12.34
N ASP A 337 -13.97 -17.27 13.42
CA ASP A 337 -12.72 -17.89 13.85
C ASP A 337 -12.90 -19.40 14.08
N GLU A 338 -14.05 -19.81 14.61
CA GLU A 338 -14.37 -21.21 14.90
C GLU A 338 -14.35 -22.06 13.62
N VAL A 339 -14.85 -21.53 12.50
CA VAL A 339 -14.89 -22.29 11.24
C VAL A 339 -13.49 -22.55 10.69
N ALA A 340 -12.60 -21.55 10.75
CA ALA A 340 -11.22 -21.71 10.33
C ALA A 340 -10.43 -22.58 11.32
N ARG A 341 -10.72 -22.48 12.62
CA ARG A 341 -10.15 -23.33 13.67
C ARG A 341 -10.51 -24.80 13.47
N ASP A 342 -11.79 -25.12 13.27
CA ASP A 342 -12.27 -26.49 13.07
C ASP A 342 -11.63 -27.13 11.82
N LEU A 343 -11.49 -26.36 10.74
CA LEU A 343 -10.74 -26.77 9.56
C LEU A 343 -9.31 -27.17 9.93
N LEU A 344 -8.59 -26.31 10.66
CA LEU A 344 -7.19 -26.55 11.00
C LEU A 344 -7.02 -27.74 11.94
N LEU A 345 -7.85 -27.88 12.98
CA LEU A 345 -7.82 -29.03 13.89
C LEU A 345 -8.05 -30.35 13.12
N GLY A 346 -8.99 -30.34 12.17
CA GLY A 346 -9.26 -31.50 11.31
C GLY A 346 -8.12 -31.83 10.35
N VAL A 347 -7.56 -30.82 9.67
CA VAL A 347 -6.46 -31.00 8.71
C VAL A 347 -5.18 -31.42 9.40
N TRP A 348 -4.83 -30.81 10.53
CA TRP A 348 -3.62 -31.11 11.29
C TRP A 348 -3.76 -32.34 12.19
N ARG A 349 -4.99 -32.85 12.38
CA ARG A 349 -5.30 -34.00 13.25
C ARG A 349 -4.75 -33.83 14.67
N CYS A 350 -4.84 -32.61 15.19
CA CYS A 350 -4.37 -32.25 16.53
C CYS A 350 -5.54 -31.81 17.42
N ASN A 351 -5.32 -31.79 18.73
CA ASN A 351 -6.30 -31.26 19.68
C ASN A 351 -6.01 -29.81 20.07
N GLU A 352 -6.96 -29.15 20.77
CA GLU A 352 -6.85 -27.75 21.17
C GLU A 352 -5.58 -27.42 22.00
N ARG A 353 -5.06 -28.38 22.78
CA ARG A 353 -3.86 -28.16 23.60
C ARG A 353 -2.58 -28.14 22.76
N GLU A 354 -2.59 -28.85 21.63
CA GLU A 354 -1.46 -28.95 20.70
C GLU A 354 -1.50 -27.84 19.63
N PHE A 355 -2.64 -27.19 19.45
CA PHE A 355 -2.89 -26.30 18.32
C PHE A 355 -1.90 -25.13 18.22
N ASP A 356 -1.53 -24.50 19.34
CA ASP A 356 -0.50 -23.46 19.35
C ASP A 356 0.89 -24.02 18.95
N ALA A 357 1.19 -25.28 19.28
CA ALA A 357 2.44 -25.93 18.91
C ALA A 357 2.49 -26.23 17.42
N GLU A 358 1.40 -26.76 16.88
CA GLU A 358 1.29 -27.02 15.45
C GLU A 358 1.37 -25.72 14.63
N ALA A 359 0.70 -24.65 15.08
CA ALA A 359 0.80 -23.36 14.43
C ALA A 359 2.24 -22.81 14.41
N SER A 360 2.93 -22.91 15.54
CA SER A 360 4.33 -22.49 15.69
C SER A 360 5.27 -23.30 14.79
N ALA A 361 5.17 -24.63 14.83
CA ALA A 361 5.97 -25.55 14.02
C ALA A 361 5.76 -25.37 12.50
N ARG A 362 4.65 -24.75 12.08
CA ARG A 362 4.34 -24.41 10.69
C ARG A 362 4.69 -22.95 10.34
N GLY A 363 5.36 -22.21 11.22
CA GLY A 363 5.76 -20.82 10.98
C GLY A 363 4.63 -19.80 11.05
N LEU A 364 3.50 -20.16 11.66
CA LEU A 364 2.34 -19.28 11.88
C LEU A 364 2.38 -18.62 13.27
N THR A 365 3.44 -18.85 14.06
CA THR A 365 3.71 -18.30 15.40
C THR A 365 2.76 -18.78 16.50
N ARG A 366 1.43 -18.68 16.29
CA ARG A 366 0.38 -19.02 17.26
C ARG A 366 -0.95 -19.37 16.58
N ALA A 367 -1.83 -20.03 17.30
CA ALA A 367 -3.14 -20.48 16.84
C ALA A 367 -3.97 -19.36 16.20
N ALA A 368 -4.04 -18.18 16.82
CA ALA A 368 -4.82 -17.06 16.28
C ALA A 368 -4.30 -16.58 14.91
N SER A 369 -2.97 -16.60 14.72
CA SER A 369 -2.36 -16.26 13.43
C SER A 369 -2.61 -17.34 12.38
N ALA A 370 -2.63 -18.62 12.77
CA ALA A 370 -3.02 -19.72 11.88
C ALA A 370 -4.49 -19.62 11.45
N VAL A 371 -5.40 -19.32 12.38
CA VAL A 371 -6.82 -19.09 12.10
C VAL A 371 -7.00 -17.96 11.09
N GLU A 372 -6.40 -16.80 11.33
CA GLU A 372 -6.47 -15.66 10.40
C GLU A 372 -5.91 -16.00 9.01
N ALA A 373 -4.79 -16.73 8.96
CA ALA A 373 -4.19 -17.17 7.71
C ALA A 373 -5.13 -18.11 6.93
N ALA A 374 -5.75 -19.08 7.60
CA ALA A 374 -6.60 -20.11 6.99
C ALA A 374 -7.96 -19.61 6.49
N LYS A 375 -8.49 -18.51 7.04
CA LYS A 375 -9.78 -17.92 6.62
C LYS A 375 -9.89 -17.72 5.11
N ARG A 376 -8.79 -17.40 4.42
CA ARG A 376 -8.78 -17.22 2.95
C ARG A 376 -9.14 -18.49 2.16
N PHE A 377 -8.95 -19.67 2.75
CA PHE A 377 -9.22 -20.96 2.11
C PHE A 377 -10.57 -21.55 2.47
N VAL A 378 -11.24 -21.06 3.50
CA VAL A 378 -12.53 -21.59 3.98
C VAL A 378 -13.57 -21.69 2.86
N PRO A 379 -13.78 -20.68 1.98
CA PRO A 379 -14.75 -20.80 0.88
C PRO A 379 -14.43 -21.98 -0.06
N GLY A 380 -13.17 -22.10 -0.49
CA GLY A 380 -12.74 -23.16 -1.41
C GLY A 380 -12.76 -24.55 -0.77
N PHE A 381 -12.30 -24.67 0.48
CA PHE A 381 -12.31 -25.91 1.23
C PHE A 381 -13.73 -26.42 1.45
N TRP A 382 -14.66 -25.52 1.76
CA TRP A 382 -16.08 -25.85 1.91
C TRP A 382 -16.68 -26.42 0.62
N GLU A 383 -16.43 -25.76 -0.52
CA GLU A 383 -16.91 -26.23 -1.83
C GLU A 383 -16.35 -27.60 -2.19
N GLU A 384 -15.07 -27.82 -1.91
CA GLU A 384 -14.40 -29.10 -2.13
C GLU A 384 -15.03 -30.21 -1.27
N THR A 385 -15.27 -29.94 0.02
CA THR A 385 -15.90 -30.89 0.96
C THR A 385 -17.30 -31.28 0.49
N LYS A 386 -18.14 -30.29 0.15
CA LYS A 386 -19.48 -30.53 -0.40
C LYS A 386 -19.46 -31.37 -1.67
N ARG A 387 -18.48 -31.13 -2.55
CA ARG A 387 -18.31 -31.92 -3.78
C ARG A 387 -17.96 -33.37 -3.47
N MET A 388 -17.06 -33.61 -2.50
CA MET A 388 -16.68 -34.96 -2.07
C MET A 388 -17.86 -35.71 -1.43
N GLU A 389 -18.66 -35.05 -0.61
CA GLU A 389 -19.87 -35.63 -0.01
C GLU A 389 -20.90 -36.04 -1.06
N ARG A 390 -21.15 -35.20 -2.07
CA ARG A 390 -22.06 -35.53 -3.19
C ARG A 390 -21.58 -36.72 -4.02
N VAL A 391 -20.28 -36.84 -4.24
CA VAL A 391 -19.68 -37.99 -4.96
C VAL A 391 -19.77 -39.29 -4.14
N ARG A 392 -19.67 -39.20 -2.80
CA ARG A 392 -19.80 -40.35 -1.90
C ARG A 392 -21.25 -40.79 -1.66
N GLY A 393 -22.19 -39.85 -1.59
CA GLY A 393 -23.62 -40.12 -1.38
C GLY A 393 -24.41 -40.52 -2.63
N GLY A 394 -23.80 -40.44 -3.81
CA GLY A 394 -24.40 -40.86 -5.09
C GLY A 394 -23.93 -42.25 -5.59
N ARG A 395 -23.41 -43.10 -4.71
CA ARG A 395 -23.02 -44.49 -5.01
C ARG A 395 -23.98 -45.49 -4.39
#